data_AF-A0AA39FIH3-F1
#
_entry.id   AF-A0AA39FIH3-F1
#
_cell.length_a   1.000
_cell.length_b   1.000
_cell.length_c   1.000
_cell.angle_alpha   90.00
_cell.angle_beta   90.00
_cell.angle_gamma   90.00
#
_symmetry.space_group_name_H-M   'P 1'
#
loop_
_entity.id
_entity.type
_entity.pdbx_description
1 polymer ?
#
loop_
_entity_poly.entity_id
_entity_poly.type
_entity_poly.pdbx_seq_one_letter_code
_entity_poly.pdbx_strand_id
1 'polypeptide(L)'
;MQVLNVILRMAPYNRAIMVGQSFFQQPRLPAFDLSNGMELWVGMFQSAVLGWNPYFNVDVVHKAFPKSEDVIEVMKDLCADRNGRPRELNENMLHCNKQKIEQHFCGLKVIFQLPNQPSSKRTVRVNGLDRPADKATFKLDNGDTTTVERYFLGSKNYKLRYPKLPCLWVGSRSRQILLPPELCKVKPGVVTNRKLGEEQTRRMIKETAKDPATRKGRILEAFNGMRYNQDPTLKEFGITLGGDFETVNARVLTPPTLQYAKRTVNVSNGVWRSPDAFNRPSSIPAGKWTILNLCQRMADNNLERFIESLQRIGRANGMNINSPKRPFQQLRLHARIFNLLRISTFKLLSF
;
A
#
# COMPACT_ATOMS: atom_id res chain seq x y z
N MET A 1 13.48 15.44 25.80
CA MET A 1 13.09 14.72 24.56
C MET A 1 11.95 15.36 23.79
N GLN A 2 10.76 15.51 24.38
CA GLN A 2 9.59 16.03 23.66
C GLN A 2 9.80 17.47 23.14
N VAL A 3 10.39 18.35 23.95
CA VAL A 3 10.71 19.74 23.56
C VAL A 3 11.61 19.78 22.32
N LEU A 4 12.72 19.01 22.31
CA LEU A 4 13.61 18.93 21.14
C LEU A 4 12.86 18.47 19.89
N ASN A 5 12.01 17.45 20.01
CA ASN A 5 11.19 17.01 18.89
C ASN A 5 10.22 18.10 18.42
N VAL A 6 9.65 18.94 19.30
CA VAL A 6 8.80 20.06 18.88
C VAL A 6 9.61 21.09 18.11
N ILE A 7 10.79 21.49 18.61
CA ILE A 7 11.66 22.48 17.96
C ILE A 7 12.10 21.97 16.57
N LEU A 8 12.59 20.73 16.47
CA LEU A 8 13.03 20.12 15.21
C LEU A 8 11.90 20.03 14.17
N ARG A 9 10.64 19.93 14.60
CA ARG A 9 9.51 19.91 13.67
C ARG A 9 9.22 21.26 13.02
N MET A 10 9.72 22.36 13.58
CA MET A 10 9.45 23.71 13.06
C MET A 10 10.07 23.92 11.68
N ALA A 11 11.29 23.40 11.46
CA ALA A 11 11.97 23.51 10.17
C ALA A 11 11.12 23.02 8.97
N PRO A 12 10.54 21.81 8.98
CA PRO A 12 9.68 21.36 7.89
C PRO A 12 8.20 21.79 7.99
N TYR A 13 7.75 22.37 9.11
CA TYR A 13 6.32 22.51 9.44
C TYR A 13 5.47 23.17 8.35
N ASN A 14 5.92 24.30 7.79
CA ASN A 14 5.17 25.04 6.76
C ASN A 14 5.44 24.56 5.32
N ARG A 15 6.36 23.63 5.13
CA ARG A 15 6.85 23.21 3.79
C ARG A 15 6.56 21.75 3.46
N ALA A 16 6.12 20.96 4.44
CA ALA A 16 5.90 19.54 4.29
C ALA A 16 4.60 19.09 4.97
N ILE A 17 4.03 18.01 4.48
CA ILE A 17 2.91 17.33 5.10
C ILE A 17 3.45 16.43 6.22
N MET A 18 3.01 16.69 7.44
CA MET A 18 3.38 15.88 8.60
C MET A 18 2.49 14.64 8.73
N VAL A 19 3.12 13.47 8.92
CA VAL A 19 2.47 12.20 9.25
C VAL A 19 3.25 11.55 10.39
N GLY A 20 2.74 11.67 11.62
CA GLY A 20 3.47 11.21 12.80
C GLY A 20 4.79 11.96 12.98
N GLN A 21 5.92 11.24 12.88
CA GLN A 21 7.28 11.80 12.95
C GLN A 21 7.93 11.99 11.56
N SER A 22 7.15 11.81 10.49
CA SER A 22 7.61 11.90 9.11
C SER A 22 7.07 13.14 8.40
N PHE A 23 7.89 13.69 7.51
CA PHE A 23 7.60 14.91 6.75
C PHE A 23 7.73 14.62 5.26
N PHE A 24 6.66 14.89 4.52
CA PHE A 24 6.58 14.62 3.08
C PHE A 24 6.43 15.93 2.32
N GLN A 25 7.41 16.24 1.47
CA GLN A 25 7.31 17.35 0.54
C GLN A 25 6.70 16.84 -0.76
N GLN A 26 5.92 17.70 -1.44
CA GLN A 26 5.41 17.35 -2.76
C GLN A 26 6.60 17.17 -3.72
N PRO A 27 6.70 16.02 -4.40
CA PRO A 27 7.82 15.76 -5.30
C PRO A 27 7.80 16.75 -6.48
N ARG A 28 8.99 17.08 -6.99
CA ARG A 28 9.10 17.72 -8.30
C ARG A 28 8.59 16.74 -9.36
N LEU A 29 7.76 17.22 -10.28
CA LEU A 29 7.19 16.37 -11.32
C LEU A 29 8.28 15.89 -12.31
N PRO A 30 8.17 14.68 -12.86
CA PRO A 30 7.11 13.69 -12.61
C PRO A 30 7.33 12.89 -11.30
N ALA A 31 6.26 12.72 -10.52
CA ALA A 31 6.27 11.83 -9.37
C ALA A 31 6.21 10.34 -9.80
N PHE A 32 6.74 9.43 -8.98
CA PHE A 32 6.72 8.01 -9.30
C PHE A 32 5.30 7.44 -9.18
N ASP A 33 4.81 6.85 -10.27
CA ASP A 33 3.45 6.33 -10.40
C ASP A 33 3.26 4.97 -9.72
N LEU A 34 2.38 4.93 -8.71
CA LEU A 34 2.01 3.70 -8.02
C LEU A 34 0.81 2.97 -8.67
N SER A 35 0.23 3.49 -9.75
CA SER A 35 -1.02 3.06 -10.41
C SER A 35 -2.31 3.43 -9.66
N ASN A 36 -3.42 3.42 -10.41
CA ASN A 36 -4.78 3.73 -9.93
C ASN A 36 -4.83 5.08 -9.20
N GLY A 37 -4.39 6.17 -9.84
CA GLY A 37 -4.49 7.52 -9.27
C GLY A 37 -3.65 7.78 -8.01
N MET A 38 -2.64 6.94 -7.70
CA MET A 38 -1.74 7.10 -6.57
C MET A 38 -0.30 7.33 -7.03
N GLU A 39 0.43 8.16 -6.31
CA GLU A 39 1.85 8.45 -6.54
C GLU A 39 2.66 8.30 -5.25
N LEU A 40 3.95 8.03 -5.41
CA LEU A 40 4.89 7.89 -4.30
C LEU A 40 5.47 9.25 -3.92
N TRP A 41 5.35 9.63 -2.66
CA TRP A 41 6.10 10.73 -2.08
C TRP A 41 7.21 10.18 -1.22
N VAL A 42 8.41 10.70 -1.44
CA VAL A 42 9.57 10.48 -0.60
C VAL A 42 9.54 11.56 0.49
N GLY A 43 9.69 11.13 1.74
CA GLY A 43 9.75 12.00 2.89
C GLY A 43 10.92 11.62 3.79
N MET A 44 10.98 12.29 4.93
CA MET A 44 12.01 12.08 5.92
C MET A 44 11.38 11.85 7.29
N PHE A 45 11.75 10.74 7.93
CA PHE A 45 11.50 10.52 9.35
C PHE A 45 12.53 11.31 10.15
N GLN A 46 12.09 11.88 11.28
CA GLN A 46 12.99 12.52 12.22
C GLN A 46 12.64 12.21 13.68
N SER A 47 13.67 11.97 14.49
CA SER A 47 13.54 11.97 15.94
C SER A 47 14.84 12.42 16.63
N ALA A 48 14.70 13.21 17.69
CA ALA A 48 15.79 13.39 18.63
C ALA A 48 16.02 12.08 19.39
N VAL A 49 17.29 11.75 19.68
CA VAL A 49 17.72 10.63 20.53
C VAL A 49 18.75 11.17 21.52
N LEU A 50 18.58 10.91 22.81
CA LEU A 50 19.60 11.22 23.81
C LEU A 50 20.32 9.93 24.18
N GLY A 51 21.61 9.88 23.87
CA GLY A 51 22.52 8.87 24.38
C GLY A 51 23.61 9.54 25.21
N TRP A 52 24.84 9.08 24.99
CA TRP A 52 26.08 9.66 25.50
C TRP A 52 26.35 11.02 24.83
N ASN A 53 25.83 11.21 23.62
CA ASN A 53 25.66 12.52 22.97
C ASN A 53 24.19 12.68 22.51
N PRO A 54 23.72 13.93 22.28
CA PRO A 54 22.46 14.18 21.59
C PRO A 54 22.60 13.86 20.10
N TYR A 55 21.76 12.96 19.60
CA TYR A 55 21.71 12.56 18.21
C TYR A 55 20.39 12.97 17.56
N PHE A 56 20.47 13.24 16.25
CA PHE A 56 19.32 13.44 15.41
C PHE A 56 19.19 12.25 14.46
N ASN A 57 18.21 11.39 14.73
CA ASN A 57 17.95 10.21 13.92
C ASN A 57 17.06 10.60 12.73
N VAL A 58 17.59 10.39 11.53
CA VAL A 58 16.89 10.64 10.27
C VAL A 58 16.90 9.43 9.39
N ASP A 59 15.80 9.20 8.68
CA ASP A 59 15.72 8.15 7.68
C ASP A 59 14.78 8.57 6.54
N VAL A 60 14.99 8.00 5.36
CA VAL A 60 14.12 8.20 4.22
C VAL A 60 12.88 7.33 4.38
N VAL A 61 11.71 7.94 4.22
CA VAL A 61 10.42 7.24 4.28
C VAL A 61 9.65 7.45 3.00
N HIS A 62 8.72 6.55 2.73
CA HIS A 62 7.97 6.54 1.48
C HIS A 62 6.50 6.36 1.81
N LYS A 63 5.64 7.14 1.15
CA LYS A 63 4.20 7.05 1.35
C LYS A 63 3.45 7.33 0.06
N ALA A 64 2.36 6.61 -0.15
CA ALA A 64 1.48 6.85 -1.27
C ALA A 64 0.56 8.05 -0.99
N PHE A 65 0.45 8.94 -1.96
CA PHE A 65 -0.49 10.05 -1.96
C PHE A 65 -1.39 9.98 -3.19
N PRO A 66 -2.65 10.44 -3.10
CA PRO A 66 -3.49 10.59 -4.27
C PRO A 66 -2.89 11.61 -5.23
N LYS A 67 -2.88 11.27 -6.52
CA LYS A 67 -2.49 12.17 -7.60
C LYS A 67 -3.55 13.27 -7.77
N SER A 68 -3.12 14.42 -8.28
CA SER A 68 -4.03 15.45 -8.77
C SER A 68 -4.55 15.07 -10.15
N GLU A 69 -5.61 14.27 -10.21
CA GLU A 69 -6.14 13.75 -11.48
C GLU A 69 -7.66 13.91 -11.56
N ASP A 70 -8.20 14.06 -12.78
CA ASP A 70 -9.63 14.08 -13.04
C ASP A 70 -10.28 12.76 -12.61
N VAL A 71 -11.41 12.83 -11.90
CA VAL A 71 -12.08 11.63 -11.38
C VAL A 71 -12.47 10.67 -12.51
N ILE A 72 -12.85 11.20 -13.69
CA ILE A 72 -13.16 10.40 -14.89
C ILE A 72 -11.93 9.60 -15.35
N GLU A 73 -10.76 10.23 -15.35
CA GLU A 73 -9.52 9.61 -15.78
C GLU A 73 -9.08 8.51 -14.82
N VAL A 74 -9.23 8.74 -13.52
CA VAL A 74 -9.02 7.70 -12.49
C VAL A 74 -10.03 6.56 -12.62
N MET A 75 -11.31 6.84 -12.92
CA MET A 75 -12.31 5.79 -13.16
C MET A 75 -11.95 4.93 -14.38
N LYS A 76 -11.41 5.52 -15.45
CA LYS A 76 -10.90 4.76 -16.61
C LYS A 76 -9.75 3.85 -16.21
N ASP A 77 -8.79 4.32 -15.43
CA ASP A 77 -7.69 3.50 -14.93
C ASP A 77 -8.17 2.32 -14.06
N LEU A 78 -9.17 2.57 -13.20
CA LEU A 78 -9.74 1.52 -12.36
C LEU A 78 -10.51 0.47 -13.17
N CYS A 79 -11.10 0.86 -14.30
CA CYS A 79 -11.79 -0.04 -15.22
C CYS A 79 -10.86 -0.67 -16.27
N ALA A 80 -9.56 -0.36 -16.28
CA ALA A 80 -8.62 -0.92 -17.24
C ALA A 80 -8.52 -2.45 -17.09
N ASP A 81 -8.51 -3.13 -18.23
CA ASP A 81 -8.42 -4.58 -18.33
C ASP A 81 -7.26 -5.00 -19.26
N ARG A 82 -7.32 -6.22 -19.82
CA ARG A 82 -6.31 -6.72 -20.76
C ARG A 82 -6.20 -5.89 -22.04
N ASN A 83 -7.26 -5.19 -22.43
CA ASN A 83 -7.30 -4.30 -23.59
C ASN A 83 -6.77 -2.89 -23.25
N GLY A 84 -6.34 -2.67 -22.00
CA GLY A 84 -5.79 -1.41 -21.52
C GLY A 84 -6.84 -0.46 -20.97
N ARG A 85 -6.47 0.81 -20.88
CA ARG A 85 -7.32 1.89 -20.38
C ARG A 85 -8.41 2.21 -21.43
N PRO A 86 -9.70 2.19 -21.07
CA PRO A 86 -10.76 2.51 -22.01
C PRO A 86 -10.75 4.00 -22.39
N ARG A 87 -11.06 4.31 -23.66
CA ARG A 87 -11.22 5.70 -24.13
C ARG A 87 -12.42 6.40 -23.47
N GLU A 88 -13.51 5.66 -23.32
CA GLU A 88 -14.76 6.11 -22.69
C GLU A 88 -15.29 5.08 -21.70
N LEU A 89 -16.02 5.55 -20.69
CA LEU A 89 -16.67 4.70 -19.70
C LEU A 89 -18.08 4.36 -20.16
N ASN A 90 -18.46 3.08 -20.09
CA ASN A 90 -19.82 2.61 -20.33
C ASN A 90 -20.42 2.00 -19.06
N GLU A 91 -21.74 1.84 -19.04
CA GLU A 91 -22.49 1.38 -17.85
C GLU A 91 -22.04 -0.01 -17.36
N ASN A 92 -21.76 -0.94 -18.28
CA ASN A 92 -21.35 -2.30 -17.93
C ASN A 92 -19.98 -2.33 -17.24
N MET A 93 -19.00 -1.57 -17.75
CA MET A 93 -17.67 -1.49 -17.14
C MET A 93 -17.75 -0.94 -15.71
N LEU A 94 -18.57 0.08 -15.48
CA LEU A 94 -18.77 0.67 -14.16
C LEU A 94 -19.49 -0.30 -13.23
N HIS A 95 -20.49 -1.03 -13.74
CA HIS A 95 -21.21 -2.03 -12.97
C HIS A 95 -20.27 -3.13 -12.48
N CYS A 96 -19.47 -3.72 -13.39
CA CYS A 96 -18.49 -4.75 -13.06
C CYS A 96 -17.41 -4.27 -12.08
N ASN A 97 -17.04 -2.98 -12.14
CA ASN A 97 -15.97 -2.40 -11.30
C ASN A 97 -16.50 -1.55 -10.13
N LYS A 98 -17.81 -1.54 -9.86
CA LYS A 98 -18.45 -0.63 -8.90
C LYS A 98 -17.77 -0.65 -7.53
N GLN A 99 -17.54 -1.85 -7.00
CA GLN A 99 -16.89 -2.02 -5.69
C GLN A 99 -15.45 -1.47 -5.67
N LYS A 100 -14.68 -1.70 -6.75
CA LYS A 100 -13.31 -1.21 -6.89
C LYS A 100 -13.28 0.32 -6.96
N ILE A 101 -14.18 0.92 -7.73
CA ILE A 101 -14.33 2.38 -7.86
C ILE A 101 -14.73 2.99 -6.51
N GLU A 102 -15.73 2.43 -5.85
CA GLU A 102 -16.21 2.93 -4.56
C GLU A 102 -15.13 2.84 -3.48
N GLN A 103 -14.43 1.70 -3.38
CA GLN A 103 -13.29 1.55 -2.46
C GLN A 103 -12.15 2.52 -2.76
N HIS A 104 -11.94 2.87 -4.03
CA HIS A 104 -10.92 3.83 -4.44
C HIS A 104 -11.30 5.28 -4.09
N PHE A 105 -12.55 5.70 -4.21
CA PHE A 105 -12.91 7.09 -3.90
C PHE A 105 -13.33 7.30 -2.43
N CYS A 106 -13.97 6.33 -1.78
CA CYS A 106 -14.56 6.46 -0.43
C CYS A 106 -13.54 6.90 0.64
N GLY A 107 -13.58 8.17 1.03
CA GLY A 107 -12.71 8.80 2.02
C GLY A 107 -11.63 9.71 1.44
N LEU A 108 -11.47 9.76 0.11
CA LEU A 108 -10.62 10.74 -0.55
C LEU A 108 -11.30 12.12 -0.47
N LYS A 109 -10.49 13.17 -0.56
CA LYS A 109 -11.00 14.51 -0.81
C LYS A 109 -10.94 14.78 -2.31
N VAL A 110 -12.03 15.30 -2.86
CA VAL A 110 -12.11 15.78 -4.25
C VAL A 110 -12.35 17.28 -4.26
N ILE A 111 -11.84 17.93 -5.29
CA ILE A 111 -12.07 19.33 -5.61
C ILE A 111 -13.14 19.35 -6.69
N PHE A 112 -14.30 19.90 -6.34
CA PHE A 112 -15.36 20.21 -7.28
C PHE A 112 -15.17 21.62 -7.83
N GLN A 113 -15.38 21.81 -9.13
CA GLN A 113 -15.40 23.13 -9.75
C GLN A 113 -16.23 23.12 -11.04
N LEU A 114 -17.15 24.07 -11.18
CA LEU A 114 -17.84 24.33 -12.44
C LEU A 114 -16.90 25.06 -13.43
N PRO A 115 -16.93 24.71 -14.73
CA PRO A 115 -16.18 25.42 -15.74
C PRO A 115 -16.55 26.90 -15.76
N ASN A 116 -15.53 27.77 -15.92
CA ASN A 116 -15.68 29.22 -15.98
C ASN A 116 -16.32 29.87 -14.73
N GLN A 117 -16.45 29.14 -13.61
CA GLN A 117 -16.98 29.66 -12.35
C GLN A 117 -16.03 29.35 -11.18
N PRO A 118 -14.92 30.09 -11.01
CA PRO A 118 -13.93 29.83 -9.96
C PRO A 118 -14.51 29.88 -8.54
N SER A 119 -15.52 30.71 -8.30
CA SER A 119 -16.23 30.85 -7.02
C SER A 119 -16.95 29.57 -6.57
N SER A 120 -17.22 28.63 -7.49
CA SER A 120 -17.84 27.33 -7.21
C SER A 120 -16.87 26.31 -6.60
N LYS A 121 -15.57 26.60 -6.55
CA LYS A 121 -14.54 25.64 -6.12
C LYS A 121 -14.79 25.20 -4.67
N ARG A 122 -14.96 23.89 -4.44
CA ARG A 122 -15.15 23.31 -3.11
C ARG A 122 -14.32 22.05 -2.95
N THR A 123 -13.71 21.85 -1.78
CA THR A 123 -13.05 20.58 -1.42
C THR A 123 -13.96 19.80 -0.48
N VAL A 124 -14.32 18.58 -0.86
CA VAL A 124 -15.25 17.74 -0.09
C VAL A 124 -14.74 16.30 0.00
N ARG A 125 -15.06 15.61 1.09
CA ARG A 125 -14.72 14.19 1.28
C ARG A 125 -15.79 13.32 0.62
N VAL A 126 -15.36 12.31 -0.12
CA VAL A 126 -16.26 11.31 -0.73
C VAL A 126 -16.67 10.28 0.32
N ASN A 127 -17.96 10.00 0.42
CA ASN A 127 -18.54 8.99 1.31
C ASN A 127 -18.82 7.67 0.57
N GLY A 128 -19.11 7.71 -0.73
CA GLY A 128 -19.40 6.54 -1.54
C GLY A 128 -19.85 6.93 -2.94
N LEU A 129 -20.43 5.97 -3.67
CA LEU A 129 -21.06 6.21 -4.97
C LEU A 129 -22.58 6.17 -4.83
N ASP A 130 -23.28 7.02 -5.57
CA ASP A 130 -24.74 7.01 -5.69
C ASP A 130 -25.14 6.58 -7.12
N ARG A 131 -26.45 6.63 -7.41
CA ARG A 131 -27.03 6.39 -8.73
C ARG A 131 -26.39 7.31 -9.79
N PRO A 132 -26.49 6.92 -11.07
CA PRO A 132 -26.18 7.79 -12.20
C PRO A 132 -26.85 9.16 -12.13
N ALA A 133 -26.22 10.22 -12.65
CA ALA A 133 -26.72 11.59 -12.53
C ALA A 133 -28.11 11.81 -13.18
N ASP A 134 -28.44 11.06 -14.23
CA ASP A 134 -29.77 11.04 -14.86
C ASP A 134 -30.87 10.44 -13.96
N LYS A 135 -30.50 9.57 -13.01
CA LYS A 135 -31.41 8.83 -12.11
C LYS A 135 -31.30 9.22 -10.64
N ALA A 136 -30.21 9.88 -10.25
CA ALA A 136 -29.94 10.29 -8.88
C ALA A 136 -30.78 11.53 -8.56
N THR A 137 -31.65 11.42 -7.56
CA THR A 137 -32.56 12.48 -7.15
C THR A 137 -32.16 13.06 -5.80
N PHE A 138 -32.47 14.35 -5.61
CA PHE A 138 -32.34 15.03 -4.33
C PHE A 138 -33.43 16.08 -4.19
N LYS A 139 -33.69 16.51 -2.95
CA LYS A 139 -34.67 17.56 -2.64
C LYS A 139 -34.02 18.94 -2.74
N LEU A 140 -34.68 19.85 -3.44
CA LEU A 140 -34.35 21.27 -3.50
C LEU A 140 -34.85 22.00 -2.26
N ASP A 141 -34.36 23.23 -2.05
CA ASP A 141 -34.75 24.06 -0.90
C ASP A 141 -36.24 24.42 -0.90
N ASN A 142 -36.88 24.43 -2.08
CA ASN A 142 -38.32 24.65 -2.25
C ASN A 142 -39.17 23.39 -2.00
N GLY A 143 -38.55 22.25 -1.68
CA GLY A 143 -39.23 20.97 -1.43
C GLY A 143 -39.37 20.06 -2.66
N ASP A 144 -39.15 20.58 -3.87
CA ASP A 144 -39.26 19.81 -5.11
C ASP A 144 -38.13 18.77 -5.22
N THR A 145 -38.43 17.64 -5.87
CA THR A 145 -37.43 16.61 -6.17
C THR A 145 -37.00 16.72 -7.62
N THR A 146 -35.69 16.82 -7.86
CA THR A 146 -35.11 16.86 -9.20
C THR A 146 -33.96 15.87 -9.32
N THR A 147 -33.58 15.54 -10.55
CA THR A 147 -32.38 14.73 -10.80
C THR A 147 -31.14 15.61 -10.81
N VAL A 148 -29.97 15.03 -10.51
CA VAL A 148 -28.69 15.75 -10.57
C VAL A 148 -28.47 16.32 -11.98
N GLU A 149 -28.72 15.55 -13.04
CA GLU A 149 -28.59 16.03 -14.42
C GLU A 149 -29.47 17.25 -14.69
N ARG A 150 -30.76 17.20 -14.34
CA ARG A 150 -31.70 18.32 -14.56
C ARG A 150 -31.30 19.56 -13.77
N TYR A 151 -30.83 19.40 -12.54
CA TYR A 151 -30.34 20.51 -11.72
C TYR A 151 -29.13 21.21 -12.35
N PHE A 152 -28.14 20.43 -12.82
CA PHE A 152 -26.96 21.03 -13.45
C PHE A 152 -27.31 21.71 -14.78
N LEU A 153 -28.22 21.12 -15.57
CA LEU A 153 -28.69 21.75 -16.81
C LEU A 153 -29.46 23.04 -16.57
N GLY A 154 -30.46 23.02 -15.69
CA GLY A 154 -31.35 24.17 -15.46
C GLY A 154 -30.77 25.23 -14.52
N SER A 155 -30.28 24.82 -13.34
CA SER A 155 -29.86 25.76 -12.29
C SER A 155 -28.38 26.16 -12.37
N LYS A 156 -27.52 25.32 -12.98
CA LYS A 156 -26.08 25.62 -13.15
C LYS A 156 -25.69 25.97 -14.58
N ASN A 157 -26.64 25.91 -15.53
CA ASN A 157 -26.39 26.09 -16.96
C ASN A 157 -25.22 25.24 -17.49
N TYR A 158 -25.16 23.98 -17.06
CA TYR A 158 -24.10 23.04 -17.42
C TYR A 158 -24.69 21.71 -17.89
N LYS A 159 -24.49 21.39 -19.17
CA LYS A 159 -24.89 20.11 -19.76
C LYS A 159 -23.83 19.05 -19.44
N LEU A 160 -24.23 18.02 -18.69
CA LEU A 160 -23.37 16.89 -18.37
C LEU A 160 -23.02 16.09 -19.65
N ARG A 161 -21.74 15.73 -19.82
CA ARG A 161 -21.32 14.82 -20.91
C ARG A 161 -21.50 13.36 -20.52
N TYR A 162 -21.48 13.10 -19.21
CA TYR A 162 -21.50 11.75 -18.67
C TYR A 162 -22.66 11.51 -17.68
N PRO A 163 -23.93 11.76 -18.07
CA PRO A 163 -25.07 11.70 -17.15
C PRO A 163 -25.35 10.28 -16.61
N LYS A 164 -24.91 9.26 -17.35
CA LYS A 164 -25.06 7.84 -17.00
C LYS A 164 -24.02 7.33 -15.98
N LEU A 165 -23.03 8.15 -15.61
CA LEU A 165 -22.02 7.77 -14.61
C LEU A 165 -22.54 7.99 -13.18
N PRO A 166 -22.19 7.11 -12.22
CA PRO A 166 -22.58 7.28 -10.83
C PRO A 166 -22.07 8.60 -10.25
N CYS A 167 -22.92 9.31 -9.50
CA CYS A 167 -22.50 10.48 -8.77
C CYS A 167 -21.60 10.12 -7.58
N LEU A 168 -20.69 11.02 -7.22
CA LEU A 168 -19.98 10.96 -5.96
C LEU A 168 -20.91 11.48 -4.85
N TRP A 169 -21.20 10.65 -3.85
CA TRP A 169 -21.82 11.13 -2.62
C TRP A 169 -20.75 11.70 -1.71
N VAL A 170 -20.89 12.97 -1.30
CA VAL A 170 -19.84 13.73 -0.62
C VAL A 170 -20.34 14.51 0.59
N GLY A 171 -19.41 15.01 1.40
CA GLY A 171 -19.70 15.95 2.49
C GLY A 171 -20.24 15.29 3.75
N SER A 172 -21.08 16.00 4.50
CA SER A 172 -21.69 15.48 5.73
C SER A 172 -22.62 14.32 5.40
N ARG A 173 -22.62 13.27 6.22
CA ARG A 173 -23.58 12.15 6.07
C ARG A 173 -25.02 12.52 6.35
N SER A 174 -25.26 13.67 7.00
CA SER A 174 -26.61 14.19 7.27
C SER A 174 -27.26 14.85 6.05
N ARG A 175 -26.49 15.19 5.01
CA ARG A 175 -27.01 15.80 3.77
C ARG A 175 -26.56 14.97 2.58
N GLN A 176 -27.47 14.69 1.66
CA GLN A 176 -27.13 13.99 0.43
C GLN A 176 -26.61 14.99 -0.61
N ILE A 177 -25.30 15.27 -0.58
CA ILE A 177 -24.65 16.09 -1.61
C ILE A 177 -24.09 15.15 -2.68
N LEU A 178 -24.57 15.31 -3.91
CA LEU A 178 -24.21 14.47 -5.05
C LEU A 178 -23.48 15.31 -6.09
N LEU A 179 -22.31 14.85 -6.51
CA LEU A 179 -21.48 15.55 -7.50
C LEU A 179 -21.23 14.67 -8.73
N PRO A 180 -21.45 15.20 -9.95
CA PRO A 180 -21.01 14.54 -11.17
C PRO A 180 -19.49 14.35 -11.20
N PRO A 181 -18.97 13.16 -11.54
CA PRO A 181 -17.54 12.89 -11.52
C PRO A 181 -16.77 13.76 -12.54
N GLU A 182 -17.38 14.20 -13.64
CA GLU A 182 -16.72 15.04 -14.66
C GLU A 182 -16.38 16.47 -14.21
N LEU A 183 -16.92 16.88 -13.06
CA LEU A 183 -16.67 18.18 -12.44
C LEU A 183 -15.74 18.09 -11.22
N CYS A 184 -15.14 16.91 -11.01
CA CYS A 184 -14.34 16.62 -9.83
C CYS A 184 -12.91 16.21 -10.20
N LYS A 185 -11.95 16.74 -9.44
CA LYS A 185 -10.53 16.31 -9.44
C LYS A 185 -10.16 15.74 -8.08
N VAL A 186 -9.34 14.71 -8.03
CA VAL A 186 -8.79 14.20 -6.77
C VAL A 186 -7.86 15.25 -6.17
N LYS A 187 -8.01 15.54 -4.87
CA LYS A 187 -7.16 16.52 -4.18
C LYS A 187 -5.79 15.90 -3.89
N PRO A 188 -4.68 16.46 -4.42
CA PRO A 188 -3.34 16.00 -4.08
C PRO A 188 -2.94 16.37 -2.66
N GLY A 189 -1.88 15.75 -2.15
CA GLY A 189 -1.31 16.10 -0.83
C GLY A 189 -2.27 15.81 0.33
N VAL A 190 -3.18 14.85 0.16
CA VAL A 190 -4.04 14.37 1.26
C VAL A 190 -3.55 13.00 1.68
N VAL A 191 -3.18 12.89 2.95
CA VAL A 191 -2.75 11.62 3.53
C VAL A 191 -3.93 10.66 3.57
N THR A 192 -3.75 9.48 2.99
CA THR A 192 -4.70 8.38 3.10
C THR A 192 -4.07 7.24 3.89
N ASN A 193 -4.84 6.65 4.81
CA ASN A 193 -4.41 5.52 5.64
C ASN A 193 -4.96 4.20 5.09
N ARG A 194 -5.09 4.11 3.76
CA ARG A 194 -5.63 2.92 3.12
C ARG A 194 -4.53 1.92 2.83
N LYS A 195 -4.90 0.64 2.90
CA LYS A 195 -4.05 -0.44 2.43
C LYS A 195 -3.88 -0.31 0.91
N LEU A 196 -2.64 -0.36 0.46
CA LEU A 196 -2.32 -0.39 -0.97
C LEU A 196 -2.76 -1.71 -1.60
N GLY A 197 -3.18 -1.65 -2.85
CA GLY A 197 -3.39 -2.85 -3.66
C GLY A 197 -2.07 -3.59 -3.93
N GLU A 198 -2.16 -4.81 -4.47
CA GLU A 198 -0.98 -5.63 -4.76
C GLU A 198 -0.02 -4.96 -5.74
N GLU A 199 -0.53 -4.39 -6.84
CA GLU A 199 0.30 -3.71 -7.84
C GLU A 199 0.95 -2.44 -7.27
N GLN A 200 0.22 -1.64 -6.50
CA GLN A 200 0.75 -0.47 -5.79
C GLN A 200 1.86 -0.87 -4.82
N THR A 201 1.64 -1.95 -4.06
CA THR A 201 2.62 -2.49 -3.10
C THR A 201 3.88 -2.98 -3.82
N ARG A 202 3.72 -3.73 -4.91
CA ARG A 202 4.83 -4.22 -5.74
C ARG A 202 5.67 -3.07 -6.29
N ARG A 203 5.04 -2.05 -6.85
CA ARG A 203 5.71 -0.85 -7.37
C ARG A 203 6.41 -0.07 -6.26
N MET A 204 5.76 0.10 -5.11
CA MET A 204 6.35 0.72 -3.94
C MET A 204 7.60 -0.04 -3.47
N ILE A 205 7.54 -1.37 -3.30
CA ILE A 205 8.70 -2.17 -2.90
C ILE A 205 9.84 -2.01 -3.90
N LYS A 206 9.54 -2.09 -5.21
CA LYS A 206 10.55 -1.92 -6.26
C LYS A 206 11.27 -0.56 -6.19
N GLU A 207 10.54 0.50 -5.85
CA GLU A 207 11.14 1.84 -5.77
C GLU A 207 11.77 2.17 -4.42
N THR A 208 11.41 1.44 -3.36
CA THR A 208 11.93 1.68 -2.00
C THR A 208 13.09 0.77 -1.61
N ALA A 209 13.16 -0.44 -2.17
CA ALA A 209 14.23 -1.40 -1.94
C ALA A 209 15.50 -1.00 -2.71
N LYS A 210 16.27 -0.07 -2.13
CA LYS A 210 17.57 0.40 -2.66
C LYS A 210 18.70 -0.12 -1.79
N ASP A 211 19.89 -0.23 -2.38
CA ASP A 211 21.10 -0.63 -1.68
C ASP A 211 21.52 0.41 -0.61
N PRO A 212 22.38 0.04 0.35
CA PRO A 212 22.78 0.94 1.44
C PRO A 212 23.44 2.25 0.99
N ALA A 213 24.24 2.24 -0.08
CA ALA A 213 24.94 3.44 -0.54
C ALA A 213 23.95 4.44 -1.14
N THR A 214 23.04 3.96 -2.00
CA THR A 214 21.93 4.76 -2.54
C THR A 214 21.03 5.29 -1.44
N ARG A 215 20.69 4.46 -0.43
CA ARG A 215 19.86 4.90 0.71
C ARG A 215 20.55 5.99 1.52
N LYS A 216 21.85 5.85 1.82
CA LYS A 216 22.63 6.88 2.52
C LYS A 216 22.59 8.21 1.77
N GLY A 217 22.79 8.19 0.45
CA GLY A 217 22.68 9.37 -0.41
C GLY A 217 21.30 10.03 -0.33
N ARG A 218 20.22 9.24 -0.43
CA ARG A 218 18.84 9.74 -0.30
C ARG A 218 18.55 10.37 1.06
N ILE A 219 19.09 9.82 2.15
CA ILE A 219 18.93 10.39 3.49
C ILE A 219 19.61 11.76 3.56
N LEU A 220 20.85 11.88 3.06
CA LEU A 220 21.58 13.16 3.05
C LEU A 220 20.87 14.20 2.17
N GLU A 221 20.37 13.81 0.99
CA GLU A 221 19.59 14.69 0.13
C GLU A 221 18.33 15.22 0.82
N ALA A 222 17.56 14.32 1.45
CA ALA A 222 16.36 14.68 2.18
C ALA A 222 16.67 15.60 3.38
N PHE A 223 17.72 15.31 4.14
CA PHE A 223 18.17 16.12 5.27
C PHE A 223 18.56 17.54 4.83
N ASN A 224 19.37 17.66 3.78
CA ASN A 224 19.79 18.94 3.22
C ASN A 224 18.61 19.75 2.66
N GLY A 225 17.65 19.09 2.02
CA GLY A 225 16.43 19.72 1.50
C GLY A 225 15.56 20.37 2.58
N MET A 226 15.61 19.86 3.82
CA MET A 226 14.84 20.41 4.94
C MET A 226 15.48 21.67 5.54
N ARG A 227 16.76 21.97 5.26
CA ARG A 227 17.43 23.24 5.65
C ARG A 227 17.31 23.57 7.15
N TYR A 228 17.49 22.58 8.02
CA TYR A 228 17.36 22.72 9.48
C TYR A 228 18.16 23.89 10.07
N ASN A 229 19.45 23.99 9.73
CA ASN A 229 20.33 25.04 10.28
C ASN A 229 20.00 26.46 9.77
N GLN A 230 19.09 26.60 8.82
CA GLN A 230 18.59 27.89 8.34
C GLN A 230 17.27 28.31 9.03
N ASP A 231 16.63 27.39 9.76
CA ASP A 231 15.36 27.66 10.42
C ASP A 231 15.54 28.66 11.58
N PRO A 232 14.74 29.76 11.61
CA PRO A 232 14.83 30.76 12.67
C PRO A 232 14.58 30.19 14.06
N THR A 233 13.68 29.21 14.20
CA THR A 233 13.36 28.61 15.49
C THR A 233 14.55 27.83 16.03
N LEU A 234 15.19 27.00 15.19
CA LEU A 234 16.37 26.25 15.63
C LEU A 234 17.52 27.19 16.06
N LYS A 235 17.73 28.29 15.32
CA LYS A 235 18.73 29.31 15.66
C LYS A 235 18.44 29.99 17.00
N GLU A 236 17.18 30.36 17.27
CA GLU A 236 16.76 30.98 18.53
C GLU A 236 17.04 30.07 19.73
N PHE A 237 16.80 28.77 19.58
CA PHE A 237 17.10 27.77 20.62
C PHE A 237 18.58 27.37 20.68
N GLY A 238 19.46 27.97 19.86
CA GLY A 238 20.88 27.65 19.81
C GLY A 238 21.18 26.23 19.29
N ILE A 239 20.27 25.61 18.54
CA ILE A 239 20.42 24.25 18.04
C ILE A 239 21.03 24.28 16.64
N THR A 240 22.13 23.56 16.46
CA THR A 240 22.74 23.30 15.15
C THR A 240 22.89 21.80 14.95
N LEU A 241 22.58 21.31 13.75
CA LEU A 241 22.69 19.90 13.38
C LEU A 241 23.95 19.66 12.54
N GLY A 242 24.66 18.56 12.83
CA GLY A 242 25.75 18.07 11.98
C GLY A 242 25.24 17.66 10.59
N GLY A 243 26.09 17.84 9.57
CA GLY A 243 25.75 17.57 8.16
C GLY A 243 25.95 16.12 7.71
N ASP A 244 26.70 15.34 8.49
CA ASP A 244 27.15 14.00 8.12
C ASP A 244 26.64 12.94 9.11
N PHE A 245 26.71 11.68 8.68
CA PHE A 245 26.44 10.54 9.54
C PHE A 245 27.51 10.42 10.64
N GLU A 246 27.07 10.10 11.85
CA GLU A 246 27.97 9.73 12.95
C GLU A 246 28.79 8.48 12.57
N THR A 247 30.10 8.53 12.81
CA THR A 247 30.97 7.37 12.62
C THR A 247 31.09 6.62 13.94
N VAL A 248 30.71 5.34 13.91
CA VAL A 248 30.74 4.48 15.09
C VAL A 248 31.72 3.33 14.90
N ASN A 249 32.48 3.02 15.95
CA ASN A 249 33.33 1.84 15.97
C ASN A 249 32.46 0.59 16.08
N ALA A 250 32.45 -0.23 15.03
CA ALA A 250 31.73 -1.50 14.98
C ALA A 250 32.71 -2.68 15.05
N ARG A 251 32.21 -3.84 15.49
CA ARG A 251 32.95 -5.11 15.47
C ARG A 251 32.11 -6.16 14.76
N VAL A 252 32.75 -6.92 13.86
CA VAL A 252 32.15 -8.09 13.23
C VAL A 252 32.51 -9.29 14.10
N LEU A 253 31.52 -9.88 14.77
CA LEU A 253 31.75 -11.07 15.58
C LEU A 253 32.02 -12.28 14.69
N THR A 254 32.98 -13.12 15.09
CA THR A 254 33.24 -14.38 14.39
C THR A 254 31.97 -15.24 14.46
N PRO A 255 31.44 -15.70 13.31
CA PRO A 255 30.24 -16.50 13.31
C PRO A 255 30.51 -17.87 13.96
N PRO A 256 29.53 -18.47 14.65
CA PRO A 256 29.69 -19.81 15.21
C PRO A 256 29.75 -20.85 14.10
N THR A 257 30.47 -21.94 14.35
CA THR A 257 30.44 -23.13 13.52
C THR A 257 29.17 -23.94 13.82
N LEU A 258 28.49 -24.42 12.78
CA LEU A 258 27.28 -25.22 12.92
C LEU A 258 27.61 -26.70 12.88
N GLN A 259 27.09 -27.48 13.83
CA GLN A 259 27.22 -28.93 13.86
C GLN A 259 26.02 -29.61 13.17
N TYR A 260 26.29 -30.38 12.12
CA TYR A 260 25.36 -31.31 11.48
C TYR A 260 25.68 -32.75 11.88
N ALA A 261 24.87 -33.73 11.46
CA ALA A 261 25.04 -35.11 11.91
C ALA A 261 26.43 -35.69 11.59
N LYS A 262 27.02 -35.30 10.46
CA LYS A 262 28.28 -35.88 9.97
C LYS A 262 29.45 -34.92 9.95
N ARG A 263 29.19 -33.61 9.92
CA ARG A 263 30.24 -32.60 9.76
C ARG A 263 29.86 -31.26 10.37
N THR A 264 30.86 -30.41 10.50
CA THR A 264 30.69 -29.00 10.81
C THR A 264 30.58 -28.16 9.54
N VAL A 265 29.90 -27.01 9.65
CA VAL A 265 29.71 -26.04 8.56
C VAL A 265 30.06 -24.66 9.06
N ASN A 266 30.86 -23.95 8.26
CA ASN A 266 31.17 -22.56 8.53
C ASN A 266 30.09 -21.66 7.92
N VAL A 267 29.62 -20.70 8.72
CA VAL A 267 28.69 -19.66 8.28
C VAL A 267 29.50 -18.55 7.63
N SER A 268 29.08 -18.10 6.46
CA SER A 268 29.68 -16.97 5.76
C SER A 268 28.61 -15.91 5.52
N ASN A 269 28.84 -14.68 6.00
CA ASN A 269 27.89 -13.57 5.90
C ASN A 269 26.47 -13.92 6.39
N GLY A 270 26.37 -14.71 7.47
CA GLY A 270 25.08 -15.16 8.03
C GLY A 270 24.38 -16.25 7.21
N VAL A 271 25.00 -16.76 6.14
CA VAL A 271 24.44 -17.78 5.26
C VAL A 271 25.28 -19.06 5.32
N TRP A 272 24.60 -20.21 5.26
CA TRP A 272 25.22 -21.51 5.07
C TRP A 272 24.30 -22.38 4.21
N ARG A 273 24.86 -23.44 3.63
CA ARG A 273 24.08 -24.47 2.93
C ARG A 273 24.04 -25.71 3.81
N SER A 274 22.89 -26.38 3.88
CA SER A 274 22.79 -27.67 4.54
C SER A 274 23.65 -28.68 3.76
N PRO A 275 24.73 -29.22 4.34
CA PRO A 275 25.65 -30.08 3.62
C PRO A 275 25.11 -31.51 3.51
N ASP A 276 24.32 -31.94 4.49
CA ASP A 276 23.85 -33.31 4.66
C ASP A 276 22.67 -33.38 5.68
N ALA A 277 22.71 -34.37 6.57
CA ALA A 277 21.62 -34.74 7.44
C ALA A 277 21.52 -33.85 8.68
N PHE A 278 20.29 -33.58 9.11
CA PHE A 278 20.03 -32.91 10.37
C PHE A 278 20.74 -33.63 11.53
N ASN A 279 21.29 -32.87 12.47
CA ASN A 279 21.98 -33.42 13.65
C ASN A 279 21.10 -34.40 14.44
N ARG A 280 19.78 -34.14 14.49
CA ARG A 280 18.77 -35.03 15.07
C ARG A 280 17.57 -35.13 14.12
N PRO A 281 17.57 -36.07 13.17
CA PRO A 281 16.47 -36.19 12.22
C PRO A 281 15.30 -36.94 12.86
N SER A 282 14.09 -36.51 12.52
CA SER A 282 12.85 -37.24 12.85
C SER A 282 12.36 -38.01 11.63
N SER A 283 11.74 -39.16 11.88
CA SER A 283 11.14 -39.99 10.84
C SER A 283 9.62 -40.03 11.00
N ILE A 284 8.90 -40.07 9.89
CA ILE A 284 7.44 -40.16 9.86
C ILE A 284 7.07 -41.61 9.50
N PRO A 285 6.42 -42.36 10.39
CA PRO A 285 6.02 -43.73 10.11
C PRO A 285 4.99 -43.81 8.99
N ALA A 286 4.89 -44.98 8.35
CA ALA A 286 3.91 -45.23 7.30
C ALA A 286 2.48 -45.01 7.83
N GLY A 287 1.63 -44.34 7.04
CA GLY A 287 0.23 -44.10 7.39
C GLY A 287 -0.03 -43.06 8.49
N LYS A 288 1.01 -42.41 9.04
CA LYS A 288 0.88 -41.37 10.09
C LYS A 288 0.73 -39.94 9.56
N TRP A 289 0.75 -39.76 8.24
CA TRP A 289 0.54 -38.47 7.57
C TRP A 289 -0.29 -38.67 6.31
N THR A 290 -0.95 -37.63 5.81
CA THR A 290 -1.72 -37.67 4.56
C THR A 290 -1.69 -36.30 3.88
N ILE A 291 -2.19 -36.22 2.65
CA ILE A 291 -2.30 -34.98 1.89
C ILE A 291 -3.76 -34.57 1.81
N LEU A 292 -4.04 -33.31 2.17
CA LEU A 292 -5.30 -32.64 1.89
C LEU A 292 -5.12 -31.78 0.64
N ASN A 293 -5.69 -32.19 -0.48
CA ASN A 293 -5.61 -31.46 -1.74
C ASN A 293 -6.75 -30.43 -1.83
N LEU A 294 -6.40 -29.14 -1.73
CA LEU A 294 -7.35 -28.03 -1.90
C LEU A 294 -7.41 -27.52 -3.34
N CYS A 295 -6.58 -28.05 -4.24
CA CYS A 295 -6.54 -27.63 -5.63
C CYS A 295 -7.54 -28.43 -6.46
N GLN A 296 -8.49 -27.74 -7.09
CA GLN A 296 -9.56 -28.36 -7.88
C GLN A 296 -9.06 -29.00 -9.19
N ARG A 297 -7.88 -28.62 -9.69
CA ARG A 297 -7.35 -29.02 -11.00
C ARG A 297 -6.05 -29.83 -10.91
N MET A 298 -5.65 -30.27 -9.73
CA MET A 298 -4.41 -31.03 -9.57
C MET A 298 -4.66 -32.51 -9.90
N ALA A 299 -3.96 -33.04 -10.90
CA ALA A 299 -3.97 -34.46 -11.25
C ALA A 299 -3.22 -35.30 -10.21
N ASP A 300 -3.67 -36.53 -9.97
CA ASP A 300 -3.09 -37.44 -8.96
C ASP A 300 -1.61 -37.72 -9.20
N ASN A 301 -1.17 -37.80 -10.47
CA ASN A 301 0.24 -37.99 -10.82
C ASN A 301 1.17 -36.88 -10.28
N ASN A 302 0.66 -35.65 -10.09
CA ASN A 302 1.46 -34.57 -9.50
C ASN A 302 1.65 -34.76 -7.99
N LEU A 303 0.66 -35.33 -7.30
CA LEU A 303 0.75 -35.66 -5.88
C LEU A 303 1.78 -36.77 -5.65
N GLU A 304 1.79 -37.79 -6.51
CA GLU A 304 2.81 -38.86 -6.45
C GLU A 304 4.23 -38.32 -6.62
N ARG A 305 4.47 -37.50 -7.66
CA ARG A 305 5.77 -36.85 -7.88
C ARG A 305 6.20 -35.97 -6.71
N PHE A 306 5.25 -35.29 -6.08
CA PHE A 306 5.52 -34.51 -4.88
C PHE A 306 5.95 -35.40 -3.70
N ILE A 307 5.24 -36.50 -3.45
CA ILE A 307 5.58 -37.47 -2.41
C ILE A 307 6.98 -38.03 -2.64
N GLU A 308 7.27 -38.50 -3.84
CA GLU A 308 8.60 -39.01 -4.20
C GLU A 308 9.70 -37.98 -3.96
N SER A 309 9.46 -36.73 -4.36
CA SER A 309 10.39 -35.62 -4.14
C SER A 309 10.61 -35.33 -2.66
N LEU A 310 9.51 -35.27 -1.89
CA LEU A 310 9.55 -35.03 -0.45
C LEU A 310 10.32 -36.14 0.28
N GLN A 311 10.05 -37.40 -0.05
CA GLN A 311 10.73 -38.55 0.55
C GLN A 311 12.22 -38.59 0.17
N ARG A 312 12.55 -38.28 -1.08
CA ARG A 312 13.94 -38.19 -1.56
C ARG A 312 14.71 -37.09 -0.83
N ILE A 313 14.14 -35.88 -0.73
CA ILE A 313 14.75 -34.76 0.00
C ILE A 313 14.85 -35.09 1.50
N GLY A 314 13.81 -35.70 2.08
CA GLY A 314 13.83 -36.19 3.45
C GLY A 314 15.01 -37.12 3.72
N ARG A 315 15.19 -38.15 2.89
CA ARG A 315 16.31 -39.10 3.01
C ARG A 315 17.67 -38.41 2.90
N ALA A 316 17.82 -37.46 1.98
CA ALA A 316 19.05 -36.68 1.84
C ALA A 316 19.38 -35.85 3.10
N ASN A 317 18.36 -35.43 3.85
CA ASN A 317 18.50 -34.73 5.12
C ASN A 317 18.42 -35.65 6.36
N GLY A 318 18.54 -36.97 6.17
CA GLY A 318 18.53 -37.98 7.23
C GLY A 318 17.15 -38.31 7.81
N MET A 319 16.07 -37.79 7.24
CA MET A 319 14.70 -38.08 7.66
C MET A 319 14.11 -39.24 6.86
N ASN A 320 13.53 -40.23 7.52
CA ASN A 320 12.75 -41.26 6.83
C ASN A 320 11.26 -40.88 6.82
N ILE A 321 10.79 -40.36 5.68
CA ILE A 321 9.37 -40.08 5.45
C ILE A 321 8.77 -41.28 4.72
N ASN A 322 8.03 -42.13 5.44
CA ASN A 322 7.42 -43.32 4.85
C ASN A 322 6.13 -42.96 4.08
N SER A 323 5.46 -43.94 3.46
CA SER A 323 4.28 -43.70 2.64
C SER A 323 3.13 -43.03 3.39
N PRO A 324 2.44 -42.05 2.78
CA PRO A 324 1.27 -41.41 3.38
C PRO A 324 0.08 -42.36 3.46
N LYS A 325 -0.85 -42.05 4.37
CA LYS A 325 -2.17 -42.67 4.42
C LYS A 325 -2.98 -42.26 3.19
N ARG A 326 -3.55 -43.25 2.53
CA ARG A 326 -4.40 -43.15 1.34
C ARG A 326 -5.84 -43.59 1.68
N PRO A 327 -6.86 -43.18 0.91
CA PRO A 327 -6.81 -42.21 -0.20
C PRO A 327 -6.56 -40.78 0.30
N PHE A 328 -6.09 -39.89 -0.59
CA PHE A 328 -5.94 -38.47 -0.27
C PHE A 328 -7.30 -37.79 -0.20
N GLN A 329 -7.47 -36.89 0.76
CA GLN A 329 -8.73 -36.14 0.91
C GLN A 329 -8.69 -34.93 -0.04
N GLN A 330 -9.76 -34.73 -0.81
CA GLN A 330 -9.93 -33.53 -1.64
C GLN A 330 -11.08 -32.69 -1.10
N LEU A 331 -10.77 -31.45 -0.70
CA LEU A 331 -11.80 -30.52 -0.23
C LEU A 331 -12.08 -29.47 -1.31
N ARG A 332 -13.31 -29.46 -1.83
CA ARG A 332 -13.78 -28.42 -2.74
C ARG A 332 -14.23 -27.21 -1.93
N LEU A 333 -13.33 -26.24 -1.75
CA LEU A 333 -13.71 -24.95 -1.17
C LEU A 333 -14.64 -24.23 -2.16
N HIS A 334 -15.93 -24.12 -1.82
CA HIS A 334 -16.83 -23.17 -2.47
C HIS A 334 -16.41 -21.74 -2.11
N ALA A 335 -16.53 -20.81 -3.06
CA ALA A 335 -16.01 -19.44 -2.96
C ALA A 335 -16.41 -18.67 -1.68
N ARG A 336 -17.50 -19.07 -1.02
CA ARG A 336 -17.94 -18.49 0.26
C ARG A 336 -17.07 -18.86 1.48
N ILE A 337 -16.30 -19.95 1.44
CA ILE A 337 -15.51 -20.45 2.60
C ILE A 337 -14.12 -19.80 2.67
N PHE A 338 -13.62 -19.22 1.57
CA PHE A 338 -12.31 -18.53 1.56
C PHE A 338 -12.23 -17.36 2.55
N ASN A 339 -13.36 -16.72 2.87
CA ASN A 339 -13.41 -15.66 3.88
C ASN A 339 -13.40 -16.18 5.32
N LEU A 340 -13.77 -17.45 5.56
CA LEU A 340 -13.84 -18.05 6.90
C LEU A 340 -12.52 -18.70 7.32
N LEU A 341 -11.77 -19.30 6.40
CA LEU A 341 -10.47 -19.95 6.70
C LEU A 341 -9.34 -18.95 7.01
N ARG A 342 -9.58 -17.64 6.87
CA ARG A 342 -8.63 -16.61 7.28
C ARG A 342 -8.56 -16.43 8.81
N ILE A 343 -9.44 -17.08 9.56
CA ILE A 343 -9.64 -16.84 11.01
C ILE A 343 -9.17 -18.00 11.90
N SER A 344 -8.88 -19.19 11.36
CA SER A 344 -8.47 -20.33 12.17
C SER A 344 -7.03 -20.76 11.88
N THR A 345 -6.18 -20.57 12.90
CA THR A 345 -4.80 -21.07 13.01
C THR A 345 -4.73 -22.58 12.77
N PHE A 346 -4.49 -22.98 11.52
CA PHE A 346 -3.81 -24.25 11.23
C PHE A 346 -2.31 -23.96 11.17
N LYS A 347 -1.53 -24.64 12.03
CA LYS A 347 -0.07 -24.70 11.87
C LYS A 347 0.23 -25.48 10.58
N LEU A 348 0.30 -24.77 9.47
CA LEU A 348 0.93 -25.23 8.24
C LEU A 348 2.44 -25.29 8.50
N LEU A 349 3.01 -26.49 8.48
CA LEU A 349 4.44 -26.65 8.24
C LEU A 349 4.69 -26.32 6.77
N SER A 350 5.10 -25.08 6.49
CA SER A 350 5.78 -24.74 5.23
C SER A 350 7.25 -25.11 5.38
N PHE A 351 7.74 -26.01 4.54
CA PHE A 351 9.18 -26.23 4.36
C PHE A 351 9.79 -25.15 3.46
#